data_AF-A0A1F9IJ93-F1
#
_entry.id   AF-A0A1F9IJ93-F1
#
_cell.length_a   1.000
_cell.length_b   1.000
_cell.length_c   1.000
_cell.angle_alpha   90.00
_cell.angle_beta   90.00
_cell.angle_gamma   90.00
#
_symmetry.space_group_name_H-M   'P 1'
#
loop_
_entity.id
_entity.type
_entity.pdbx_description
1 polymer ?
#
loop_
_entity_poly.entity_id
_entity_poly.type
_entity_poly.pdbx_seq_one_letter_code
_entity_poly.pdbx_strand_id
1 'polypeptide(L)'
;MHQKDVGTIFTFKIKLTITALLFVCGVFLIAIYHFFPDYRGELTFGTAVFGGLAVLYTAYYASETLKTQIDRDKVAKAFEFTGHLDDIDIVRIRVFVEHNIDHKHLTQDQVYDLIIKDREVLTAIIKLLGLLEDVSIAAQYGYIDETVAHESLVYIVNWAYNKLGVYISERRRITEDKTLYMTLEKLANSWKNKKSIHGGEL
;
A
#
# COMPACT_ATOMS: atom_id res chain seq x y z
N MET A 1 1.98 -11.98 3.56
CA MET A 1 1.63 -12.99 4.58
C MET A 1 0.80 -12.26 5.61
N HIS A 2 -0.53 -12.39 5.57
CA HIS A 2 -1.38 -11.78 6.59
C HIS A 2 -1.00 -12.39 7.93
N GLN A 3 -0.50 -11.56 8.84
CA GLN A 3 -0.53 -11.88 10.25
C GLN A 3 -2.02 -11.96 10.59
N LYS A 4 -2.57 -13.17 10.54
CA LYS A 4 -3.90 -13.45 11.06
C LYS A 4 -3.80 -13.18 12.56
N ASP A 5 -4.33 -12.05 13.00
CA ASP A 5 -4.59 -11.82 14.42
C ASP A 5 -5.43 -12.99 14.92
N VAL A 6 -4.83 -13.80 15.78
CA VAL A 6 -5.47 -14.95 16.39
C VAL A 6 -6.51 -14.41 17.35
N GLY A 7 -7.79 -14.42 16.94
CA GLY A 7 -8.91 -14.02 17.80
C GLY A 7 -10.04 -13.24 17.10
N THR A 8 -9.86 -12.77 15.87
CA THR A 8 -10.91 -11.96 15.20
C THR A 8 -11.80 -12.86 14.33
N ILE A 9 -12.88 -13.39 14.93
CA ILE A 9 -13.85 -14.28 14.25
C ILE A 9 -14.85 -13.47 13.38
N PHE A 10 -15.03 -12.18 13.68
CA PHE A 10 -15.93 -11.29 12.94
C PHE A 10 -15.33 -9.88 12.81
N THR A 11 -15.18 -9.40 11.57
CA THR A 11 -14.95 -8.00 11.26
C THR A 11 -16.27 -7.35 10.88
N PHE A 12 -16.93 -6.70 11.84
CA PHE A 12 -18.12 -5.89 11.56
C PHE A 12 -17.69 -4.57 10.91
N LYS A 13 -17.74 -4.49 9.58
CA LYS A 13 -17.69 -3.21 8.85
C LYS A 13 -19.05 -2.54 8.93
N ILE A 14 -19.36 -1.92 10.07
CA ILE A 14 -20.57 -1.10 10.20
C ILE A 14 -20.29 0.22 9.48
N LYS A 15 -20.97 0.45 8.35
CA LYS A 15 -20.99 1.77 7.71
C LYS A 15 -21.88 2.68 8.57
N LEU A 16 -21.28 3.28 9.58
CA LEU A 16 -21.97 4.12 10.54
C LEU A 16 -22.32 5.45 9.85
N THR A 17 -23.55 5.53 9.37
CA THR A 17 -24.08 6.76 8.78
C THR A 17 -24.34 7.76 9.90
N ILE A 18 -24.27 9.06 9.57
CA ILE A 18 -24.62 10.12 10.53
C ILE A 18 -26.03 9.91 11.10
N THR A 19 -26.94 9.32 10.32
CA THR A 19 -28.30 8.93 10.72
C THR A 19 -28.30 7.89 11.84
N ALA A 20 -27.43 6.87 11.77
CA ALA A 20 -27.31 5.87 12.83
C ALA A 20 -26.71 6.48 14.11
N LEU A 21 -25.75 7.40 13.97
CA LEU A 21 -25.17 8.14 15.09
C LEU A 21 -26.23 9.01 15.79
N LEU A 22 -27.04 9.74 15.01
CA LEU A 22 -28.15 10.56 15.49
C LEU A 22 -29.24 9.71 16.15
N PHE A 23 -29.52 8.52 15.63
CA PHE A 23 -30.49 7.58 16.22
C PHE A 23 -30.02 7.08 17.59
N VAL A 24 -28.77 6.64 17.71
CA VAL A 24 -28.18 6.22 19.00
C VAL A 24 -28.18 7.38 20.00
N CYS A 25 -27.84 8.58 19.54
CA CYS A 25 -27.88 9.77 20.37
C CYS A 25 -29.31 10.09 20.83
N GLY A 26 -30.31 9.96 19.95
CA GLY A 26 -31.72 10.15 20.29
C GLY A 26 -32.21 9.18 21.35
N VAL A 27 -31.89 7.88 21.22
CA VAL A 27 -32.23 6.85 22.22
C VAL A 27 -31.54 7.14 23.55
N PHE A 28 -30.28 7.57 23.53
CA PHE A 28 -29.53 7.92 24.74
C PHE A 28 -30.13 9.14 25.46
N LEU A 29 -30.53 10.17 24.71
CA LEU A 29 -31.18 11.36 25.27
C LEU A 29 -32.56 11.04 25.87
N ILE A 30 -33.34 10.17 25.23
CA ILE A 30 -34.63 9.68 25.76
C ILE A 30 -34.41 8.92 27.07
N ALA A 31 -33.38 8.06 27.14
CA ALA A 31 -33.03 7.34 28.35
C ALA A 31 -32.63 8.28 29.49
N ILE A 32 -31.75 9.26 29.23
CA ILE A 32 -31.35 10.25 30.24
C ILE A 32 -32.54 11.04 30.78
N TYR A 33 -33.43 11.48 29.89
CA TYR A 33 -34.64 12.22 30.28
C TYR A 33 -35.56 11.40 31.21
N HIS A 34 -35.63 10.09 31.00
CA HIS A 34 -36.48 9.20 31.79
C HIS A 34 -35.84 8.81 33.13
N PHE A 35 -34.54 8.50 33.16
CA PHE A 35 -33.85 7.99 34.35
C PHE A 35 -33.30 9.07 35.29
N PHE A 36 -33.09 10.30 34.84
CA PHE A 36 -32.52 11.38 35.66
C PHE A 36 -33.43 12.62 35.72
N PRO A 37 -34.47 12.60 36.58
CA PRO A 37 -35.46 13.67 36.67
C PRO A 37 -34.90 15.03 37.12
N ASP A 38 -33.75 15.05 37.80
CA ASP A 38 -33.10 16.26 38.29
C ASP A 38 -32.58 17.17 37.17
N TYR A 39 -32.39 16.63 35.95
CA TYR A 39 -31.91 17.38 34.78
C TYR A 39 -33.03 17.84 33.83
N ARG A 40 -34.30 17.72 34.23
CA ARG A 40 -35.46 18.11 33.41
C ARG A 40 -35.65 19.62 33.22
N GLY A 41 -34.79 20.45 33.84
CA GLY A 41 -34.78 21.89 33.56
C GLY A 41 -34.55 22.12 32.06
N GLU A 42 -35.51 22.74 31.38
CA GLU A 42 -35.55 22.84 29.91
C GLU A 42 -34.26 23.42 29.31
N LEU A 43 -33.67 24.41 30.00
CA LEU A 43 -32.41 25.06 29.61
C LEU A 43 -31.17 24.16 29.81
N THR A 44 -31.10 23.43 30.93
CA THR A 44 -29.99 22.52 31.23
C THR A 44 -30.02 21.29 30.32
N PHE A 45 -31.20 20.74 30.07
CA PHE A 45 -31.38 19.63 29.13
C PHE A 45 -31.08 20.07 27.70
N GLY A 46 -31.61 21.22 27.26
CA GLY A 46 -31.36 21.77 25.93
C GLY A 46 -29.87 21.98 25.66
N THR A 47 -29.15 22.61 26.59
CA THR A 47 -27.71 22.85 26.45
C THR A 47 -26.89 21.54 26.43
N ALA A 48 -27.25 20.54 27.25
CA ALA A 48 -26.62 19.22 27.22
C ALA A 48 -26.85 18.49 25.88
N VAL A 49 -28.07 18.56 25.35
CA VAL A 49 -28.44 17.99 24.04
C VAL A 49 -27.65 18.66 22.91
N PHE A 50 -27.67 19.99 22.84
CA PHE A 50 -26.97 20.72 21.78
C PHE A 50 -25.45 20.54 21.88
N GLY A 51 -24.89 20.53 23.09
CA GLY A 51 -23.47 20.23 23.32
C GLY A 51 -23.08 18.83 22.86
N GLY A 52 -23.87 17.81 23.25
CA GLY A 52 -23.64 16.43 22.83
C GLY A 52 -23.74 16.23 21.32
N LEU A 53 -24.77 16.83 20.68
CA LEU A 53 -24.92 16.80 19.23
C LEU A 53 -23.76 17.50 18.52
N ALA A 54 -23.28 18.64 19.02
CA ALA A 54 -22.14 19.35 18.46
C ALA A 54 -20.85 18.52 18.53
N VAL A 55 -20.60 17.85 19.66
CA VAL A 55 -19.43 16.95 19.83
C VAL A 55 -19.51 15.76 18.86
N LEU A 56 -20.66 15.10 18.78
CA LEU A 56 -20.86 13.95 17.87
C LEU A 56 -20.72 14.34 16.41
N TYR A 57 -21.30 15.47 16.01
CA TYR A 57 -21.16 16.02 14.66
C TYR A 57 -19.68 16.30 14.34
N THR A 58 -18.98 16.99 15.25
CA THR A 58 -17.56 17.32 15.08
C THR A 58 -16.70 16.06 14.97
N ALA A 59 -16.93 15.07 15.84
CA ALA A 59 -16.21 13.80 15.82
C ALA A 59 -16.44 13.01 14.53
N TYR A 60 -17.68 13.01 14.00
CA TYR A 60 -18.00 12.38 12.72
C TYR A 60 -17.23 13.01 11.57
N TYR A 61 -17.30 14.33 11.42
CA TYR A 61 -16.62 15.03 10.33
C TYR A 61 -15.10 15.01 10.46
N ALA A 62 -14.55 15.08 11.69
CA ALA A 62 -13.13 14.89 11.92
C ALA A 62 -12.68 13.49 11.47
N SER A 63 -13.47 12.46 11.75
CA SER A 63 -13.19 11.09 11.33
C SER A 63 -13.24 10.91 9.80
N GLU A 64 -14.25 11.46 9.13
CA GLU A 64 -14.35 11.41 7.66
C GLU A 64 -13.24 12.22 6.97
N THR A 65 -12.87 13.36 7.56
CA THR A 65 -11.73 14.17 7.08
C THR A 65 -10.43 13.38 7.21
N LEU A 66 -10.20 12.73 8.35
CA LEU A 66 -9.00 11.92 8.58
C LEU A 66 -8.92 10.74 7.60
N LYS A 67 -10.03 10.05 7.34
CA LYS A 67 -10.08 8.98 6.32
C LYS A 67 -9.71 9.51 4.94
N THR A 68 -10.33 10.62 4.53
CA THR A 68 -10.07 11.24 3.22
C THR A 68 -8.61 11.68 3.10
N GLN A 69 -8.02 12.20 4.18
CA GLN A 69 -6.62 12.57 4.21
C GLN A 69 -5.71 11.34 4.06
N ILE A 70 -5.99 10.25 4.78
CA ILE A 70 -5.24 8.99 4.65
C ILE A 70 -5.30 8.48 3.21
N ASP A 71 -6.46 8.51 2.57
CA ASP A 71 -6.60 8.05 1.18
C ASP A 71 -5.81 8.95 0.21
N ARG A 72 -5.85 10.27 0.40
CA ARG A 72 -5.03 11.22 -0.38
C ARG A 72 -3.53 11.00 -0.17
N ASP A 73 -3.11 10.74 1.06
CA ASP A 73 -1.70 10.49 1.39
C ASP A 73 -1.20 9.19 0.73
N LYS A 74 -2.04 8.15 0.67
CA LYS A 74 -1.73 6.90 -0.04
C LYS A 74 -1.54 7.12 -1.55
N VAL A 75 -2.37 7.96 -2.16
CA VAL A 75 -2.25 8.33 -3.58
C VAL A 75 -0.99 9.17 -3.80
N ALA A 76 -0.72 10.15 -2.94
CA ALA A 76 0.47 10.99 -3.02
C ALA A 76 1.77 10.16 -2.93
N LYS A 77 1.82 9.21 -2.00
CA LYS A 77 2.96 8.28 -1.87
C LYS A 77 3.14 7.38 -3.10
N ALA A 78 2.06 6.95 -3.75
CA ALA A 78 2.17 6.19 -5.00
C ALA A 78 2.88 7.00 -6.10
N PHE A 79 2.58 8.30 -6.21
CA PHE A 79 3.28 9.20 -7.13
C PHE A 79 4.71 9.53 -6.67
N GLU A 80 4.97 9.63 -5.38
CA GLU A 80 6.32 9.82 -4.83
C GLU A 80 7.27 8.71 -5.28
N PHE A 81 6.84 7.44 -5.20
CA PHE A 81 7.61 6.31 -5.73
C PHE A 81 7.87 6.40 -7.23
N THR A 82 6.93 6.97 -7.98
CA THR A 82 7.12 7.22 -9.41
C THR A 82 8.20 8.29 -9.63
N GLY A 83 8.21 9.35 -8.82
CA GLY A 83 9.27 10.36 -8.86
C GLY A 83 10.66 9.81 -8.53
N HIS A 84 10.76 8.86 -7.59
CA HIS A 84 12.04 8.20 -7.28
C HIS A 84 12.61 7.38 -8.44
N LEU A 85 11.82 7.03 -9.46
CA LEU A 85 12.35 6.39 -10.66
C LEU A 85 13.24 7.34 -11.48
N ASP A 86 13.01 8.65 -11.40
CA ASP A 86 13.81 9.64 -12.13
C ASP A 86 15.24 9.75 -11.57
N ASP A 87 15.43 9.41 -10.29
CA ASP A 87 16.74 9.35 -9.63
C ASP A 87 17.54 8.08 -9.97
N ILE A 88 16.90 7.12 -10.66
CA ILE A 88 17.50 5.85 -11.06
C ILE A 88 17.84 5.92 -12.54
N ASP A 89 19.06 5.49 -12.89
CA ASP A 89 19.53 5.46 -14.27
C ASP A 89 18.90 4.28 -15.05
N ILE A 90 17.58 4.32 -15.21
CA ILE A 90 16.78 3.29 -15.90
C ILE A 90 17.23 3.16 -17.36
N VAL A 91 17.62 4.28 -17.99
CA VAL A 91 18.13 4.29 -19.36
C VAL A 91 19.40 3.46 -19.46
N ARG A 92 20.37 3.64 -18.55
CA ARG A 92 21.58 2.81 -18.51
C ARG A 92 21.26 1.34 -18.28
N ILE A 93 20.39 1.01 -17.33
CA ILE A 93 20.00 -0.38 -17.06
C ILE A 93 19.40 -0.99 -18.33
N ARG A 94 18.49 -0.28 -18.99
CA ARG A 94 17.83 -0.74 -20.21
C ARG A 94 18.82 -0.93 -21.36
N VAL A 95 19.66 0.07 -21.63
CA VAL A 95 20.70 -0.01 -22.67
C VAL A 95 21.63 -1.19 -22.40
N PHE A 96 22.07 -1.37 -21.15
CA PHE A 96 22.93 -2.48 -20.77
C PHE A 96 22.25 -3.82 -21.04
N VAL A 97 21.01 -4.01 -20.56
CA VAL A 97 20.23 -5.23 -20.75
C VAL A 97 19.99 -5.52 -22.22
N GLU A 98 19.59 -4.52 -23.02
CA GLU A 98 19.26 -4.71 -24.44
C GLU A 98 20.49 -5.01 -25.31
N HIS A 99 21.66 -4.45 -24.98
CA HIS A 99 22.87 -4.59 -25.81
C HIS A 99 23.81 -5.71 -25.35
N ASN A 100 23.82 -6.04 -24.05
CA ASN A 100 24.80 -6.97 -23.48
C ASN A 100 24.18 -8.29 -23.01
N ILE A 101 22.87 -8.32 -22.74
CA ILE A 101 22.19 -9.52 -22.24
C ILE A 101 21.38 -10.15 -23.37
N ASP A 102 22.00 -11.09 -24.07
CA ASP A 102 21.28 -12.01 -24.95
C ASP A 102 20.89 -13.30 -24.20
N HIS A 103 19.66 -13.30 -23.68
CA HIS A 103 19.10 -14.43 -22.94
C HIS A 103 18.97 -15.73 -23.77
N LYS A 104 19.22 -15.71 -25.09
CA LYS A 104 19.22 -16.94 -25.91
C LYS A 104 20.57 -17.64 -25.95
N HIS A 105 21.66 -16.91 -25.72
CA HIS A 105 23.03 -17.40 -25.93
C HIS A 105 23.89 -17.38 -24.67
N LEU A 106 23.46 -16.68 -23.62
CA LEU A 106 24.16 -16.61 -22.35
C LEU A 106 23.54 -17.54 -21.30
N THR A 107 24.38 -18.22 -20.52
CA THR A 107 23.93 -18.95 -19.33
C THR A 107 23.60 -17.98 -18.19
N GLN A 108 22.86 -18.45 -17.17
CA GLN A 108 22.47 -17.62 -16.03
C GLN A 108 23.69 -17.04 -15.29
N ASP A 109 24.71 -17.87 -15.03
CA ASP A 109 25.97 -17.44 -14.42
C ASP A 109 26.68 -16.37 -15.25
N GLN A 110 26.71 -16.49 -16.58
CA GLN A 110 27.35 -15.50 -17.46
C GLN A 110 26.64 -14.15 -17.42
N VAL A 111 25.30 -14.14 -17.38
CA VAL A 111 24.52 -12.90 -17.25
C VAL A 111 24.79 -12.24 -15.90
N TYR A 112 24.81 -13.03 -14.82
CA TYR A 112 25.14 -12.53 -13.50
C TYR A 112 26.55 -11.92 -13.47
N ASP A 113 27.54 -12.62 -14.02
CA ASP A 113 28.93 -12.16 -14.11
C ASP A 113 29.09 -10.86 -14.90
N LEU A 114 28.35 -10.69 -16.00
CA LEU A 114 28.35 -9.45 -16.77
C LEU A 114 27.83 -8.27 -15.94
N ILE A 115 26.74 -8.49 -15.19
CA ILE A 115 26.13 -7.45 -14.36
C ILE A 115 27.08 -7.04 -13.21
N ILE A 116 27.69 -7.99 -12.52
CA ILE A 116 28.55 -7.66 -11.35
C ILE A 116 29.89 -7.02 -11.73
N LYS A 117 30.37 -7.23 -12.97
CA LYS A 117 31.64 -6.65 -13.45
C LYS A 117 31.54 -5.15 -13.68
N ASP A 118 30.37 -4.66 -14.08
CA ASP A 118 30.10 -3.23 -14.23
C ASP A 118 29.49 -2.68 -12.94
N ARG A 119 30.31 -1.98 -12.14
CA ARG A 119 29.87 -1.42 -10.86
C ARG A 119 28.75 -0.41 -10.99
N GLU A 120 28.73 0.39 -12.06
CA GLU A 120 27.73 1.45 -12.22
C GLU A 120 26.38 0.84 -12.58
N VAL A 121 26.38 -0.14 -13.49
CA VAL A 121 25.19 -0.94 -13.85
C VAL A 121 24.68 -1.73 -12.65
N LEU A 122 25.56 -2.43 -11.92
CA LEU A 122 25.18 -3.15 -10.71
C LEU A 122 24.52 -2.22 -9.69
N THR A 123 25.09 -1.04 -9.46
CA THR A 123 24.52 -0.06 -8.52
C THR A 123 23.13 0.40 -8.97
N ALA A 124 22.96 0.70 -10.26
CA ALA A 124 21.66 1.09 -10.81
C ALA A 124 20.62 -0.02 -10.70
N ILE A 125 20.99 -1.27 -11.01
CA ILE A 125 20.13 -2.45 -10.87
C ILE A 125 19.71 -2.67 -9.42
N ILE A 126 20.64 -2.58 -8.46
CA ILE A 126 20.32 -2.74 -7.04
C ILE A 126 19.37 -1.64 -6.57
N LYS A 127 19.61 -0.39 -6.97
CA LYS A 127 18.71 0.72 -6.65
C LYS A 127 17.30 0.51 -7.22
N LEU A 128 17.20 0.09 -8.48
CA LEU A 128 15.92 -0.19 -9.12
C LEU A 128 15.18 -1.33 -8.40
N LEU A 129 15.84 -2.48 -8.21
CA LEU A 129 15.22 -3.62 -7.54
C LEU A 129 14.86 -3.31 -6.08
N GLY A 130 15.68 -2.52 -5.39
CA GLY A 130 15.39 -2.04 -4.04
C GLY A 130 14.14 -1.16 -4.00
N LEU A 131 14.06 -0.13 -4.86
CA LEU A 131 12.88 0.73 -4.97
C LEU A 131 11.61 -0.08 -5.28
N LEU A 132 11.70 -1.03 -6.21
CA LEU A 132 10.54 -1.85 -6.58
C LEU A 132 10.14 -2.82 -5.47
N GLU A 133 11.08 -3.33 -4.67
CA GLU A 133 10.77 -4.09 -3.45
C GLU A 133 10.08 -3.20 -2.41
N ASP A 134 10.54 -1.97 -2.21
CA ASP A 134 9.90 -1.00 -1.30
C ASP A 134 8.47 -0.67 -1.73
N VAL A 135 8.24 -0.46 -3.03
CA VAL A 135 6.89 -0.30 -3.61
C VAL A 135 6.04 -1.54 -3.32
N SER A 136 6.61 -2.73 -3.50
CA SER A 136 5.90 -4.00 -3.30
C SER A 136 5.51 -4.20 -1.83
N ILE A 137 6.40 -3.85 -0.91
CA ILE A 137 6.15 -3.84 0.53
C ILE A 137 5.07 -2.81 0.86
N ALA A 138 5.19 -1.58 0.34
CA ALA A 138 4.22 -0.52 0.58
C ALA A 138 2.81 -0.89 0.09
N ALA A 139 2.71 -1.52 -1.08
CA ALA A 139 1.45 -2.08 -1.60
C ALA A 139 0.92 -3.20 -0.70
N GLN A 140 1.78 -4.15 -0.29
CA GLN A 140 1.38 -5.26 0.59
C GLN A 140 0.85 -4.77 1.95
N TYR A 141 1.39 -3.68 2.49
CA TYR A 141 0.94 -3.11 3.76
C TYR A 141 -0.15 -2.03 3.60
N GLY A 142 -0.58 -1.73 2.37
CA GLY A 142 -1.61 -0.74 2.10
C GLY A 142 -1.20 0.70 2.43
N TYR A 143 0.11 1.00 2.41
CA TYR A 143 0.67 2.34 2.60
C TYR A 143 0.59 3.21 1.34
N ILE A 144 0.33 2.59 0.19
CA ILE A 144 0.07 3.26 -1.08
C ILE A 144 -1.25 2.78 -1.66
N ASP A 145 -1.83 3.61 -2.53
CA ASP A 145 -2.94 3.19 -3.38
C ASP A 145 -2.40 2.27 -4.49
N GLU A 146 -2.70 0.98 -4.38
CA GLU A 146 -2.19 -0.03 -5.30
C GLU A 146 -2.72 0.17 -6.73
N THR A 147 -3.93 0.71 -6.88
CA THR A 147 -4.55 0.98 -8.18
C THR A 147 -3.75 2.06 -8.91
N VAL A 148 -3.48 3.17 -8.24
CA VAL A 148 -2.70 4.29 -8.79
C VAL A 148 -1.27 3.86 -9.07
N ALA A 149 -0.67 3.09 -8.15
CA ALA A 149 0.67 2.55 -8.33
C ALA A 149 0.74 1.59 -9.53
N HIS A 150 -0.27 0.74 -9.73
CA HIS A 150 -0.34 -0.17 -10.88
C HIS A 150 -0.36 0.60 -12.19
N GLU A 151 -1.25 1.57 -12.34
CA GLU A 151 -1.37 2.37 -13.57
C GLU A 151 -0.05 3.07 -13.95
N SER A 152 0.75 3.47 -12.95
CA SER A 152 2.01 4.19 -13.17
C SER A 152 3.22 3.26 -13.34
N LEU A 153 3.26 2.14 -12.60
CA LEU A 153 4.48 1.35 -12.39
C LEU A 153 4.40 -0.06 -12.98
N VAL A 154 3.24 -0.53 -13.46
CA VAL A 154 3.05 -1.92 -13.94
C VAL A 154 4.06 -2.32 -15.01
N TYR A 155 4.39 -1.39 -15.92
CA TYR A 155 5.35 -1.66 -16.99
C TYR A 155 6.75 -1.92 -16.41
N ILE A 156 7.26 -1.01 -15.57
CA ILE A 156 8.63 -1.11 -15.05
C ILE A 156 8.78 -2.28 -14.08
N VAL A 157 7.77 -2.55 -13.23
CA VAL A 157 7.74 -3.71 -12.33
C VAL A 157 7.87 -5.00 -13.12
N ASN A 158 7.02 -5.18 -14.14
CA ASN A 158 7.04 -6.39 -14.94
C ASN A 158 8.31 -6.50 -15.78
N TRP A 159 8.77 -5.39 -16.38
CA TRP A 159 9.98 -5.38 -17.18
C TRP A 159 11.20 -5.74 -16.33
N ALA A 160 11.37 -5.10 -15.17
CA ALA A 160 12.50 -5.32 -14.27
C ALA A 160 12.51 -6.76 -13.75
N TYR A 161 11.38 -7.28 -13.28
CA TYR A 161 11.31 -8.66 -12.80
C TYR A 161 11.62 -9.68 -13.90
N ASN A 162 11.09 -9.49 -15.11
CA ASN A 162 11.33 -10.43 -16.22
C ASN A 162 12.77 -10.37 -16.76
N LYS A 163 13.36 -9.18 -16.85
CA LYS A 163 14.71 -8.99 -17.42
C LYS A 163 15.82 -9.22 -16.41
N LEU A 164 15.61 -8.85 -15.16
CA LEU A 164 16.59 -8.99 -14.08
C LEU A 164 16.35 -10.24 -13.23
N GLY A 165 15.34 -11.06 -13.56
CA GLY A 165 15.02 -12.29 -12.83
C GLY A 165 16.21 -13.26 -12.71
N VAL A 166 17.06 -13.34 -13.74
CA VAL A 166 18.29 -14.14 -13.72
C VAL A 166 19.28 -13.63 -12.68
N TYR A 167 19.45 -12.31 -12.59
CA TYR A 167 20.30 -11.71 -11.55
C TYR A 167 19.73 -12.00 -10.16
N ILE A 168 18.42 -11.87 -9.98
CA ILE A 168 17.73 -12.13 -8.71
C ILE A 168 17.93 -13.60 -8.30
N SER A 169 17.71 -14.56 -9.20
CA SER A 169 17.85 -15.99 -8.90
C SER A 169 19.29 -16.37 -8.53
N GLU A 170 20.28 -15.90 -9.29
CA GLU A 170 21.69 -16.16 -8.98
C GLU A 170 22.12 -15.48 -7.68
N ARG A 171 21.64 -14.26 -7.43
CA ARG A 171 21.92 -13.58 -6.16
C ARG A 171 21.35 -14.33 -4.97
N ARG A 172 20.11 -14.84 -5.05
CA ARG A 172 19.49 -15.70 -4.01
C ARG A 172 20.30 -16.97 -3.78
N ARG A 173 20.81 -17.59 -4.85
CA ARG A 173 21.65 -18.80 -4.76
C ARG A 173 22.98 -18.52 -4.05
N ILE A 174 23.67 -17.45 -4.44
CA ILE A 174 25.01 -17.09 -3.91
C ILE A 174 24.93 -16.61 -2.46
N THR A 175 23.90 -15.84 -2.12
CA THR A 175 23.71 -15.30 -0.75
C THR A 175 22.97 -16.26 0.18
N GLU A 176 22.49 -17.38 -0.34
CA GLU A 176 21.61 -18.33 0.35
C GLU A 176 20.29 -17.73 0.89
N ASP A 177 19.96 -16.49 0.51
CA ASP A 177 18.73 -15.81 0.89
C ASP A 177 17.65 -16.02 -0.17
N LYS A 178 16.72 -16.94 0.10
CA LYS A 178 15.57 -17.22 -0.78
C LYS A 178 14.51 -16.12 -0.79
N THR A 179 14.57 -15.18 0.16
CA THR A 179 13.54 -14.15 0.36
C THR A 179 13.86 -12.84 -0.34
N LEU A 180 15.09 -12.67 -0.83
CA LEU A 180 15.53 -11.48 -1.53
C LEU A 180 14.61 -11.16 -2.73
N TYR A 181 14.00 -9.97 -2.75
CA TYR A 181 13.04 -9.54 -3.79
C TYR A 181 11.79 -10.42 -3.94
N MET A 182 11.42 -11.16 -2.90
CA MET A 182 10.23 -12.03 -2.93
C MET A 182 8.94 -11.22 -3.02
N THR A 183 8.90 -10.01 -2.44
CA THR A 183 7.69 -9.18 -2.48
C THR A 183 7.47 -8.62 -3.87
N LEU A 184 8.55 -8.18 -4.53
CA LEU A 184 8.57 -7.79 -5.94
C LEU A 184 8.07 -8.91 -6.85
N GLU A 185 8.55 -10.13 -6.66
CA GLU A 185 8.08 -11.30 -7.41
C GLU A 185 6.57 -11.51 -7.27
N LYS A 186 6.04 -11.38 -6.05
CA LYS A 186 4.58 -11.47 -5.80
C LYS A 186 3.82 -10.34 -6.47
N LEU A 187 4.32 -9.11 -6.38
CA LEU A 187 3.70 -7.93 -6.99
C LEU A 187 3.64 -8.10 -8.51
N ALA A 188 4.78 -8.39 -9.16
CA ALA A 188 4.87 -8.58 -10.61
C ALA A 188 3.90 -9.66 -11.11
N ASN A 189 3.83 -10.81 -10.42
CA ASN A 189 2.90 -11.88 -10.77
C ASN A 189 1.42 -11.49 -10.59
N SER A 190 1.10 -10.69 -9.59
CA SER A 190 -0.26 -10.22 -9.32
C SER A 190 -0.69 -9.17 -10.36
N TRP A 191 0.15 -8.17 -10.57
CA TRP A 191 -0.10 -7.04 -11.46
C TRP A 191 -0.13 -7.43 -12.94
N LYS A 192 0.64 -8.45 -13.35
CA LYS A 192 0.55 -9.05 -14.69
C LYS A 192 -0.87 -9.52 -15.03
N ASN A 193 -1.64 -9.92 -14.02
CA ASN A 193 -3.01 -10.41 -14.17
C ASN A 193 -4.07 -9.38 -13.71
N LYS A 194 -3.69 -8.09 -13.56
CA LYS A 194 -4.56 -7.03 -13.00
C LYS A 194 -5.18 -7.39 -11.65
N LYS A 195 -4.41 -8.08 -10.81
CA LYS A 195 -4.81 -8.44 -9.45
C LYS A 195 -4.00 -7.67 -8.43
N SER A 196 -4.64 -7.33 -7.33
CA SER A 196 -3.99 -6.83 -6.14
C SER A 196 -3.05 -7.91 -5.60
N ILE A 197 -1.97 -7.50 -4.95
CA ILE A 197 -1.05 -8.37 -4.21
C ILE A 197 -1.76 -9.21 -3.13
N HIS A 198 -2.98 -8.82 -2.74
CA HIS A 198 -3.86 -9.56 -1.82
C HIS A 198 -4.81 -10.55 -2.50
N GLY A 199 -4.81 -10.65 -3.84
CA GLY A 199 -5.61 -11.59 -4.61
C GLY A 199 -6.98 -11.08 -5.07
N GLY A 200 -7.32 -9.82 -4.80
CA GLY A 200 -8.50 -9.14 -5.37
C GLY A 200 -8.24 -8.58 -6.77
N GLU A 201 -9.27 -8.08 -7.44
CA GLU A 201 -9.11 -7.25 -8.66
C GLU A 201 -8.59 -5.87 -8.26
N LEU A 202 -7.79 -5.25 -9.16
CA LEU A 202 -7.36 -3.85 -9.07
C LEU A 202 -8.42 -2.92 -9.64
#